data_AF-A0A815B3F1-F1
#
_entry.id   AF-A0A815B3F1-F1
#
_cell.length_a   1.000
_cell.length_b   1.000
_cell.length_c   1.000
_cell.angle_alpha   90.00
_cell.angle_beta   90.00
_cell.angle_gamma   90.00
#
_symmetry.space_group_name_H-M   'P 1'
#
loop_
_entity.id
_entity.type
_entity.pdbx_description
1 polymer ?
#
loop_
_entity_poly.entity_id
_entity_poly.type
_entity_poly.pdbx_seq_one_letter_code
_entity_poly.pdbx_strand_id
1 'polypeptide(L)'
;MYVDVIFDASRFAPGDYILINVPCIALYEFHPFTISTAPEEQNYLRVHIQAKGNWTQLLYKYFKDMSDKFGDNASVKIYRADLNAIKANVEERIEAIASTEDSTGVFNINTTTSSQSESSKQSSKTVIVINGPYSSCARYIFDCKHVVLIGSGIGITPYASILFSLMARFRTLRTVCKDCQGVTYHGKHRLENHHLQKVDFIWVTNDIKSWEWFLNLLHQFEVEQDEYLASNRDERRFLDIHLYFTGKSQGCFASNTTVRLANGDLKQMSDLHVGDLVFVKKENEIITSPVLAIFRHYRSSIHFVDIYTTNSIIPLRLTPLHSLLVLSKHDKHERYIFAKDVSVGNHVFSSDLRPLAVVNVKETLISDDSGYAILTFEGNIIANDIVASCYATYDHSTMHMITTPMRWWFLILFQLRQFIAFDYLQHLTSNIIVSFVDFYLQSIY
;
A
#
# COMPACT_ATOMS: atom_id res chain seq x y z
N MET A 1 25.81 -1.80 30.71
CA MET A 1 25.72 -3.27 30.63
C MET A 1 24.40 -3.58 29.95
N TYR A 2 24.44 -4.17 28.76
CA TYR A 2 23.24 -4.45 27.97
C TYR A 2 23.00 -5.96 27.96
N VAL A 3 21.78 -6.39 28.25
CA VAL A 3 21.41 -7.82 28.28
C VAL A 3 20.90 -8.21 26.89
N ASP A 4 21.39 -9.32 26.33
CA ASP A 4 20.84 -9.91 25.11
C ASP A 4 19.39 -10.31 25.39
N VAL A 5 18.44 -9.70 24.68
CA VAL A 5 17.02 -9.92 24.92
C VAL A 5 16.45 -10.86 23.87
N ILE A 6 15.99 -12.03 24.35
CA ILE A 6 14.93 -12.79 23.69
C ILE A 6 13.65 -11.99 23.96
N PHE A 7 13.08 -11.37 22.94
CA PHE A 7 11.90 -10.53 23.11
C PHE A 7 10.72 -11.38 23.61
N ASP A 8 10.32 -11.13 24.85
CA ASP A 8 9.22 -11.83 25.50
C ASP A 8 7.89 -11.27 25.01
N ALA A 9 7.27 -11.97 24.06
CA ALA A 9 5.99 -11.61 23.45
C ALA A 9 4.84 -11.50 24.47
N SER A 10 5.00 -11.97 25.71
CA SER A 10 3.98 -11.88 26.76
C SER A 10 3.79 -10.48 27.36
N ARG A 11 4.61 -9.49 26.99
CA ARG A 11 4.71 -8.22 27.74
C ARG A 11 4.11 -6.98 27.10
N PHE A 12 3.69 -7.00 25.83
CA PHE A 12 3.10 -5.83 25.17
C PHE A 12 1.66 -6.09 24.72
N ALA A 13 0.85 -5.04 24.70
CA ALA A 13 -0.52 -5.07 24.20
C ALA A 13 -0.61 -4.42 22.81
N PRO A 14 -1.67 -4.72 22.02
CA PRO A 14 -1.84 -4.09 20.72
C PRO A 14 -1.96 -2.57 20.85
N GLY A 15 -1.19 -1.85 20.03
CA GLY A 15 -1.11 -0.39 20.05
C GLY A 15 -0.11 0.20 21.06
N ASP A 16 0.64 -0.63 21.79
CA ASP A 16 1.78 -0.18 22.59
C ASP A 16 2.92 0.34 21.68
N TYR A 17 3.82 1.14 22.26
CA TYR A 17 5.00 1.68 21.57
C TYR A 17 6.29 1.41 22.34
N ILE A 18 7.41 1.51 21.65
CA ILE A 18 8.76 1.37 22.21
C ILE A 18 9.60 2.59 21.85
N LEU A 19 10.63 2.83 22.66
CA LEU A 19 11.67 3.80 22.38
C LEU A 19 12.88 3.07 21.78
N ILE A 20 13.36 3.53 20.64
CA ILE A 20 14.50 2.94 19.92
C ILE A 20 15.67 3.92 19.93
N ASN A 21 16.83 3.42 20.32
CA ASN A 21 18.12 4.10 20.17
C ASN A 21 19.04 3.26 19.28
N VAL A 22 19.78 3.95 18.41
CA VAL A 22 20.78 3.35 17.52
C VAL A 22 22.08 4.13 17.70
N PRO A 23 23.00 3.66 18.57
CA PRO A 23 24.17 4.44 19.00
C PRO A 23 25.08 4.92 17.87
N CYS A 24 25.17 4.18 16.76
CA CYS A 24 25.97 4.58 15.60
C CYS A 24 25.38 5.77 14.82
N ILE A 25 24.11 6.11 15.06
CA ILE A 25 23.44 7.29 14.48
C ILE A 25 23.41 8.42 15.52
N ALA A 26 22.95 8.11 16.73
CA ALA A 26 22.90 9.06 17.83
C ALA A 26 23.09 8.33 19.16
N LEU A 27 24.12 8.69 19.91
CA LEU A 27 24.55 7.93 21.09
C LEU A 27 23.52 7.94 22.24
N TYR A 28 22.76 9.03 22.38
CA TYR A 28 21.88 9.26 23.54
C TYR A 28 20.41 9.49 23.18
N GLU A 29 20.06 9.50 21.90
CA GLU A 29 18.68 9.80 21.48
C GLU A 29 17.81 8.55 21.38
N PHE A 30 16.73 8.52 22.16
CA PHE A 30 15.68 7.52 22.07
C PHE A 30 14.46 8.10 21.36
N HIS A 31 14.00 7.43 20.29
CA HIS A 31 12.88 7.88 19.47
C HIS A 31 11.69 6.92 19.60
N PRO A 32 10.46 7.41 19.82
CA PRO A 32 9.28 6.57 20.02
C PRO A 32 8.70 6.03 18.71
N PHE A 33 8.41 4.73 18.68
CA PHE A 33 7.75 4.07 17.56
C PHE A 33 6.73 3.05 18.03
N THR A 34 5.54 3.12 17.45
CA THR A 34 4.45 2.18 17.72
C THR A 34 4.80 0.80 17.20
N ILE A 35 4.52 -0.23 18.01
CA ILE A 35 4.64 -1.62 17.59
C ILE A 35 3.48 -1.89 16.63
N SER A 36 3.81 -2.35 15.42
CA SER A 36 2.84 -2.65 14.36
C SER A 36 2.50 -4.13 14.24
N THR A 37 3.27 -5.01 14.89
CA THR A 37 2.94 -6.43 15.04
C THR A 37 1.91 -6.65 16.12
N ALA A 38 1.15 -7.73 15.99
CA ALA A 38 0.28 -8.23 17.04
C ALA A 38 1.07 -9.02 18.10
N PRO A 39 0.66 -9.01 19.38
CA PRO A 39 1.31 -9.82 20.43
C PRO A 39 1.17 -11.33 20.20
N GLU A 40 0.19 -11.75 19.40
CA GLU A 40 0.04 -13.13 18.97
C GLU A 40 1.17 -13.60 18.02
N GLU A 41 1.90 -12.67 17.38
CA GLU A 41 3.07 -12.96 16.53
C GLU A 41 4.37 -12.94 17.35
N GLN A 42 4.82 -14.10 17.82
CA GLN A 42 5.94 -14.19 18.78
C GLN A 42 7.34 -14.15 18.16
N ASN A 43 7.46 -14.26 16.83
CA ASN A 43 8.74 -14.49 16.17
C ASN A 43 9.53 -13.21 15.86
N TYR A 44 8.86 -12.06 15.78
CA TYR A 44 9.50 -10.78 15.45
C TYR A 44 8.68 -9.60 15.95
N LEU A 45 9.35 -8.45 16.15
CA LEU A 45 8.70 -7.16 16.41
C LEU A 45 8.88 -6.28 15.18
N ARG A 46 7.80 -5.65 14.72
CA ARG A 46 7.84 -4.72 13.58
C ARG A 46 7.48 -3.32 14.01
N VAL A 47 8.29 -2.36 13.59
CA VAL A 47 7.99 -0.92 13.63
C VAL A 47 8.05 -0.37 12.22
N HIS A 48 7.21 0.62 11.92
CA HIS A 48 7.25 1.35 10.66
C HIS A 48 7.70 2.77 10.94
N ILE A 49 8.80 3.18 10.30
CA ILE A 49 9.46 4.46 10.56
C ILE A 49 9.47 5.26 9.25
N GLN A 50 8.79 6.40 9.22
CA GLN A 50 8.82 7.29 8.07
C GLN A 50 10.03 8.23 8.14
N ALA A 51 10.82 8.28 7.07
CA ALA A 51 12.03 9.11 6.96
C ALA A 51 11.70 10.61 6.77
N LYS A 52 11.15 11.26 7.79
CA LYS A 52 10.72 12.68 7.75
C LYS A 52 11.57 13.64 8.58
N GLY A 53 12.27 13.16 9.59
CA GLY A 53 13.18 13.95 10.42
C GLY A 53 14.65 13.54 10.24
N ASN A 54 15.56 14.39 10.73
CA ASN A 54 17.01 14.20 10.62
C ASN A 54 17.44 12.79 11.08
N TRP A 55 17.03 12.37 12.28
CA TRP A 55 17.37 11.06 12.82
C TRP A 55 16.81 9.92 11.96
N THR A 56 15.52 9.99 11.59
CA THR A 56 14.86 8.95 10.78
C THR A 56 15.42 8.84 9.35
N GLN A 57 15.90 9.93 8.76
CA GLN A 57 16.55 9.92 7.45
C GLN A 57 17.95 9.29 7.51
N LEU A 58 18.71 9.60 8.56
CA LEU A 58 19.99 8.96 8.81
C LEU A 58 19.81 7.46 9.09
N LEU A 59 18.79 7.09 9.86
CA LEU A 59 18.41 5.69 10.08
C LEU A 59 18.11 4.96 8.79
N TYR A 60 17.25 5.55 7.95
CA TYR A 60 16.90 4.97 6.66
C TYR A 60 18.13 4.78 5.77
N LYS A 61 18.97 5.82 5.64
CA LYS A 61 20.20 5.76 4.84
C LYS A 61 21.16 4.69 5.37
N TYR A 62 21.35 4.63 6.69
CA TYR A 62 22.26 3.68 7.33
C TYR A 62 21.85 2.23 7.06
N PHE A 63 20.58 1.89 7.27
CA PHE A 63 20.09 0.52 7.03
C PHE A 63 19.99 0.19 5.55
N LYS A 64 19.74 1.17 4.67
CA LYS A 64 19.83 0.99 3.22
C LYS A 64 21.26 0.66 2.78
N ASP A 65 22.24 1.45 3.19
CA ASP A 65 23.66 1.22 2.88
C ASP A 65 24.14 -0.13 3.45
N MET A 66 23.66 -0.52 4.62
CA MET A 66 23.94 -1.82 5.23
C MET A 66 23.35 -2.97 4.41
N SER A 67 22.10 -2.85 3.98
CA SER A 67 21.43 -3.85 3.14
C SER A 67 22.15 -4.00 1.80
N ASP A 68 22.52 -2.88 1.16
CA ASP A 68 23.20 -2.87 -0.14
C ASP A 68 24.60 -3.51 -0.06
N LYS A 69 25.32 -3.33 1.05
CA LYS A 69 26.69 -3.82 1.22
C LYS A 69 26.78 -5.27 1.72
N PHE A 70 25.87 -5.68 2.59
CA PHE A 70 25.99 -6.95 3.31
C PHE A 70 24.86 -7.94 3.03
N GLY A 71 23.73 -7.50 2.45
CA GLY A 71 22.56 -8.35 2.23
C GLY A 71 22.18 -9.15 3.47
N ASP A 72 22.00 -10.46 3.31
CA ASP A 72 21.66 -11.38 4.39
C ASP A 72 22.79 -11.60 5.42
N ASN A 73 24.02 -11.15 5.15
CA ASN A 73 25.15 -11.25 6.08
C ASN A 73 25.22 -10.08 7.08
N ALA A 74 24.26 -9.14 7.02
CA ALA A 74 24.14 -8.07 8.00
C ALA A 74 23.77 -8.64 9.38
N SER A 75 24.50 -8.27 10.43
CA SER A 75 24.20 -8.72 11.79
C SER A 75 23.74 -7.56 12.66
N VAL A 76 22.56 -7.71 13.27
CA VAL A 76 21.98 -6.72 14.18
C VAL A 76 21.85 -7.34 15.57
N LYS A 77 22.40 -6.68 16.57
CA LYS A 77 22.23 -7.03 17.98
C LYS A 77 21.23 -6.08 18.63
N ILE A 78 20.25 -6.65 19.31
CA ILE A 78 19.19 -5.90 19.98
C ILE A 78 19.36 -6.07 21.49
N TYR A 79 19.41 -4.94 22.18
CA TYR A 79 19.52 -4.87 23.64
C TYR A 79 18.32 -4.17 24.24
N ARG A 80 17.97 -4.52 25.48
CA ARG A 80 16.98 -3.77 26.26
C ARG A 80 17.68 -2.79 27.20
N ALA A 81 17.22 -1.55 27.21
CA ALA A 81 17.61 -0.59 28.23
C ALA A 81 16.87 -0.94 29.53
N ASP A 82 17.53 -1.66 30.43
CA ASP A 82 16.97 -1.92 31.76
C ASP A 82 17.24 -0.70 32.67
N LEU A 83 16.18 0.04 32.98
CA LEU A 83 16.24 1.19 33.91
C LEU A 83 16.67 0.76 35.32
N ASN A 84 16.42 -0.49 35.72
CA ASN A 84 16.77 -0.99 37.05
C ASN A 84 18.28 -1.29 37.17
N ALA A 85 18.91 -1.75 36.09
CA ALA A 85 20.37 -1.96 36.05
C ALA A 85 21.16 -0.64 36.07
N ILE A 86 20.54 0.45 35.58
CA ILE A 86 21.11 1.80 35.67
C ILE A 86 20.98 2.35 37.09
N LYS A 87 19.85 2.15 37.78
CA LYS A 87 19.69 2.54 39.19
C LYS A 87 20.68 1.84 40.13
N ALA A 88 20.82 0.52 40.01
CA ALA A 88 21.74 -0.24 40.84
C ALA A 88 23.21 0.19 40.66
N ASN A 89 23.65 0.42 39.41
CA ASN A 89 25.01 0.89 39.13
C ASN A 89 25.25 2.36 39.51
N VAL A 90 24.21 3.20 39.57
CA VAL A 90 24.34 4.60 39.97
C VAL A 90 24.40 4.71 41.49
N GLU A 91 23.63 3.92 42.25
CA GLU A 91 23.74 3.84 43.71
C GLU A 91 25.11 3.28 44.14
N GLU A 92 25.56 2.20 43.50
CA GLU A 92 26.87 1.60 43.75
C GLU A 92 28.04 2.53 43.36
N ARG A 93 27.88 3.34 42.30
CA ARG A 93 28.85 4.37 41.91
C ARG A 93 28.81 5.62 42.78
N ILE A 94 27.65 6.02 43.30
CA ILE A 94 27.55 7.16 44.23
C ILE A 94 28.20 6.79 45.56
N GLU A 95 28.04 5.57 46.04
CA GLU A 95 28.77 5.06 47.22
C GLU A 95 30.28 4.95 46.95
N ALA A 96 30.70 4.50 45.76
CA ALA A 96 32.12 4.43 45.40
C ALA A 96 32.77 5.82 45.22
N ILE A 97 32.07 6.80 44.63
CA ILE A 97 32.56 8.17 44.44
C ILE A 97 32.60 8.93 45.78
N ALA A 98 31.62 8.73 46.66
CA ALA A 98 31.65 9.28 48.03
C ALA A 98 32.83 8.75 48.87
N SER A 99 33.45 7.63 48.45
CA SER A 99 34.64 7.04 49.09
C SER A 99 35.97 7.44 48.44
N THR A 100 35.97 8.17 47.32
CA THR A 100 37.18 8.45 46.52
C THR A 100 37.32 9.92 46.10
N GLU A 101 36.84 10.86 46.91
CA GLU A 101 37.30 12.25 46.82
C GLU A 101 38.71 12.38 47.41
N ASP A 102 39.72 12.00 46.61
CA ASP A 102 41.02 12.66 46.65
C ASP A 102 41.75 12.46 45.32
N SER A 103 42.25 13.58 44.79
CA SER A 103 43.16 13.75 43.65
C SER A 103 42.58 13.85 42.22
N THR A 104 42.71 15.08 41.72
CA THR A 104 42.69 15.59 40.34
C THR A 104 43.43 14.72 39.32
N GLY A 105 42.92 14.57 38.09
CA GLY A 105 43.73 14.03 36.98
C GLY A 105 43.02 13.82 35.64
N VAL A 106 43.28 14.72 34.71
CA VAL A 106 42.97 14.70 33.27
C VAL A 106 43.38 13.38 32.60
N PHE A 107 42.51 12.75 31.80
CA PHE A 107 42.85 11.55 31.01
C PHE A 107 43.03 11.86 29.51
N ASN A 108 44.27 11.69 29.05
CA ASN A 108 44.73 11.82 27.67
C ASN A 108 44.35 10.61 26.81
N ILE A 109 44.08 10.87 25.52
CA ILE A 109 43.85 9.88 24.45
C ILE A 109 45.20 9.55 23.81
N ASN A 110 45.62 8.29 23.83
CA ASN A 110 46.70 7.80 22.97
C ASN A 110 46.22 6.70 22.02
N THR A 111 46.37 7.03 20.74
CA THR A 111 46.40 6.19 19.53
C THR A 111 47.43 5.07 19.61
N THR A 112 47.10 3.90 19.08
CA THR A 112 48.11 2.99 18.51
C THR A 112 47.53 2.16 17.37
N THR A 113 48.11 2.35 16.19
CA THR A 113 47.94 1.57 14.96
C THR A 113 48.76 0.28 15.03
N SER A 114 48.16 -0.85 14.66
CA SER A 114 48.89 -2.02 14.16
C SER A 114 48.03 -2.75 13.12
N SER A 115 48.54 -2.75 11.90
CA SER A 115 48.03 -3.46 10.72
C SER A 115 48.39 -4.93 10.76
N GLN A 116 47.39 -5.81 10.68
CA GLN A 116 47.53 -7.14 10.07
C GLN A 116 46.29 -7.47 9.25
N SER A 117 46.55 -7.84 8.01
CA SER A 117 45.61 -8.23 6.97
C SER A 117 45.28 -9.72 7.08
N GLU A 118 44.03 -10.01 7.45
CA GLU A 118 43.38 -11.29 7.16
C GLU A 118 42.02 -11.00 6.53
N SER A 119 41.75 -11.62 5.38
CA SER A 119 40.51 -11.52 4.62
C SER A 119 39.36 -12.21 5.36
N SER A 120 38.88 -11.57 6.41
CA SER A 120 37.63 -11.91 7.07
C SER A 120 36.47 -11.27 6.29
N LYS A 121 35.43 -12.05 5.97
CA LYS A 121 34.16 -11.52 5.47
C LYS A 121 33.71 -10.42 6.44
N GLN A 122 33.79 -9.17 6.00
CA GLN A 122 33.59 -8.01 6.86
C GLN A 122 32.11 -7.95 7.23
N SER A 123 31.73 -8.54 8.36
CA SER A 123 30.36 -8.47 8.89
C SER A 123 30.22 -7.16 9.66
N SER A 124 29.30 -6.29 9.23
CA SER A 124 28.93 -5.16 10.07
C SER A 124 28.02 -5.63 11.21
N LYS A 125 28.34 -5.19 12.42
CA LYS A 125 27.57 -5.43 13.65
C LYS A 125 26.89 -4.12 14.03
N THR A 126 25.59 -4.02 13.80
CA THR A 126 24.77 -2.89 14.29
C THR A 126 24.23 -3.22 15.66
N VAL A 127 24.18 -2.21 16.51
CA VAL A 127 23.55 -2.30 17.82
C VAL A 127 22.30 -1.44 17.85
N ILE A 128 21.19 -2.03 18.30
CA ILE A 128 19.93 -1.33 18.57
C ILE A 128 19.61 -1.52 20.05
N VAL A 129 19.23 -0.43 20.72
CA VAL A 129 18.80 -0.44 22.12
C VAL A 129 17.31 -0.07 22.17
N ILE A 130 16.51 -0.91 22.82
CA ILE A 130 15.06 -0.73 22.95
C ILE A 130 14.69 -0.48 24.41
N ASN A 131 13.82 0.48 24.66
CA ASN A 131 13.21 0.74 25.95
C ASN A 131 11.68 0.64 25.84
N GLY A 132 11.02 -0.05 26.77
CA GLY A 132 9.57 -0.31 26.75
C GLY A 132 9.21 -1.78 27.07
N PRO A 133 7.99 -2.23 26.70
CA PRO A 133 6.94 -1.47 26.01
C PRO A 133 6.28 -0.40 26.89
N TYR A 134 5.72 0.63 26.25
CA TYR A 134 4.91 1.67 26.87
C TYR A 134 3.49 1.59 26.34
N SER A 135 2.50 1.65 27.23
CA SER A 135 1.11 1.53 26.83
C SER A 135 0.51 2.81 26.27
N SER A 136 -0.40 2.65 25.32
CA SER A 136 -1.21 3.73 24.76
C SER A 136 -2.69 3.56 25.14
N CYS A 137 -3.48 4.62 24.96
CA CYS A 137 -4.93 4.57 25.16
C CYS A 137 -5.63 3.56 24.23
N ALA A 138 -4.97 3.12 23.16
CA ALA A 138 -5.52 2.17 22.20
C ALA A 138 -5.73 0.76 22.81
N ARG A 139 -5.11 0.46 23.96
CA ARG A 139 -5.27 -0.81 24.67
C ARG A 139 -6.71 -1.08 25.13
N TYR A 140 -7.49 -0.04 25.41
CA TYR A 140 -8.87 -0.15 25.90
C TYR A 140 -9.90 -0.40 24.79
N ILE A 141 -9.48 -0.51 23.52
CA ILE A 141 -10.38 -0.75 22.38
C ILE A 141 -11.19 -2.04 22.56
N PHE A 142 -10.59 -3.04 23.18
CA PHE A 142 -11.23 -4.32 23.44
C PHE A 142 -12.30 -4.29 24.54
N ASP A 143 -12.31 -3.25 25.38
CA ASP A 143 -13.28 -3.05 26.46
C ASP A 143 -14.54 -2.30 25.98
N CYS A 144 -14.50 -1.71 24.80
CA CYS A 144 -15.60 -0.96 24.20
C CYS A 144 -16.57 -1.88 23.45
N LYS A 145 -17.84 -1.49 23.33
CA LYS A 145 -18.83 -2.23 22.51
C LYS A 145 -18.71 -1.93 21.01
N HIS A 146 -18.47 -0.67 20.67
CA HIS A 146 -18.32 -0.18 19.32
C HIS A 146 -17.19 0.84 19.32
N VAL A 147 -16.23 0.68 18.42
CA VAL A 147 -15.09 1.58 18.29
C VAL A 147 -15.02 2.14 16.88
N VAL A 148 -14.71 3.44 16.79
CA VAL A 148 -14.37 4.10 15.52
C VAL A 148 -12.88 4.43 15.56
N LEU A 149 -12.11 3.80 14.67
CA LEU A 149 -10.66 3.98 14.54
C LEU A 149 -10.41 4.97 13.39
N ILE A 150 -9.83 6.13 13.68
CA ILE A 150 -9.55 7.16 12.66
C ILE A 150 -8.04 7.38 12.60
N GLY A 151 -7.41 6.95 11.51
CA GLY A 151 -5.97 7.14 11.29
C GLY A 151 -5.67 8.04 10.10
N SER A 152 -4.57 8.79 10.18
CA SER A 152 -4.06 9.60 9.07
C SER A 152 -2.58 9.33 8.80
N GLY A 153 -2.22 9.01 7.55
CA GLY A 153 -0.85 8.67 7.15
C GLY A 153 -0.22 7.60 8.06
N ILE A 154 0.96 7.88 8.65
CA ILE A 154 1.64 6.97 9.60
C ILE A 154 0.92 6.78 10.94
N GLY A 155 -0.07 7.62 11.25
CA GLY A 155 -0.93 7.46 12.42
C GLY A 155 -1.78 6.17 12.39
N ILE A 156 -1.72 5.40 11.31
CA ILE A 156 -2.37 4.10 11.17
C ILE A 156 -1.65 2.96 11.92
N THR A 157 -0.36 3.13 12.22
CA THR A 157 0.51 2.11 12.84
C THR A 157 -0.01 1.48 14.14
N PRO A 158 -0.60 2.20 15.12
CA PRO A 158 -1.21 1.54 16.29
C PRO A 158 -2.36 0.61 15.89
N TYR A 159 -3.16 1.05 14.91
CA TYR A 159 -4.32 0.28 14.45
C TYR A 159 -3.91 -0.96 13.67
N ALA A 160 -2.74 -0.99 13.05
CA ALA A 160 -2.23 -2.20 12.43
C ALA A 160 -2.04 -3.34 13.43
N SER A 161 -1.41 -3.07 14.58
CA SER A 161 -1.23 -4.05 15.65
C SER A 161 -2.58 -4.53 16.20
N ILE A 162 -3.53 -3.62 16.38
CA ILE A 162 -4.89 -3.92 16.85
C ILE A 162 -5.64 -4.79 15.85
N LEU A 163 -5.59 -4.45 14.55
CA LEU A 163 -6.23 -5.22 13.49
C LEU A 163 -5.58 -6.60 13.39
N PHE A 164 -4.25 -6.74 13.35
CA PHE A 164 -3.61 -8.06 13.37
C PHE A 164 -4.04 -8.89 14.59
N SER A 165 -4.15 -8.29 15.78
CA SER A 165 -4.62 -8.99 16.98
C SER A 165 -6.09 -9.40 16.87
N LEU A 166 -6.95 -8.53 16.34
CA LEU A 166 -8.34 -8.88 16.02
C LEU A 166 -8.42 -10.05 15.04
N MET A 167 -7.54 -10.10 14.05
CA MET A 167 -7.49 -11.16 13.04
C MET A 167 -7.07 -12.49 13.65
N ALA A 168 -6.01 -12.45 14.46
CA ALA A 168 -5.51 -13.63 15.15
C ALA A 168 -6.61 -14.23 16.02
N ARG A 169 -7.32 -13.40 16.79
CA ARG A 169 -8.45 -13.84 17.62
C ARG A 169 -9.64 -14.31 16.78
N PHE A 170 -9.95 -13.64 15.68
CA PHE A 170 -10.98 -14.08 14.74
C PHE A 170 -10.67 -15.48 14.16
N ARG A 171 -9.42 -15.72 13.77
CA ARG A 171 -8.95 -17.01 13.26
C ARG A 171 -9.01 -18.12 14.30
N THR A 172 -8.94 -17.84 15.61
CA THR A 172 -9.16 -18.88 16.63
C THR A 172 -10.57 -19.48 16.60
N LEU A 173 -11.55 -18.78 16.01
CA LEU A 173 -12.92 -19.28 15.81
C LEU A 173 -13.04 -20.21 14.59
N ARG A 174 -11.99 -20.30 13.76
CA ARG A 174 -11.95 -21.10 12.54
C ARG A 174 -11.51 -22.52 12.86
N THR A 175 -12.30 -23.50 12.43
CA THR A 175 -11.93 -24.92 12.44
C THR A 175 -11.72 -25.38 11.00
N VAL A 176 -10.53 -25.88 10.68
CA VAL A 176 -10.23 -26.44 9.36
C VAL A 176 -10.37 -27.94 9.42
N CYS A 177 -11.28 -28.50 8.61
CA CYS A 177 -11.43 -29.93 8.44
C CYS A 177 -10.16 -30.50 7.80
N LYS A 178 -9.51 -31.46 8.48
CA LYS A 178 -8.26 -32.06 8.00
C LYS A 178 -8.44 -32.91 6.74
N ASP A 179 -9.63 -33.42 6.50
CA ASP A 179 -9.89 -34.40 5.43
C ASP A 179 -10.27 -33.76 4.09
N CYS A 180 -11.02 -32.65 4.11
CA CYS A 180 -11.46 -31.97 2.88
C CYS A 180 -10.91 -30.55 2.72
N GLN A 181 -10.07 -30.08 3.65
CA GLN A 181 -9.64 -28.68 3.78
C GLN A 181 -10.80 -27.67 3.90
N GLY A 182 -12.03 -28.15 4.07
CA GLY A 182 -13.21 -27.32 4.29
C GLY A 182 -13.08 -26.53 5.57
N VAL A 183 -13.48 -25.27 5.52
CA VAL A 183 -13.43 -24.35 6.65
C VAL A 183 -14.81 -24.27 7.28
N THR A 184 -14.88 -24.56 8.58
CA THR A 184 -16.11 -24.45 9.38
C THR A 184 -15.84 -23.58 10.59
N TYR A 185 -16.73 -22.65 10.88
CA TYR A 185 -16.61 -21.78 12.04
C TYR A 185 -17.49 -22.32 13.17
N HIS A 186 -16.92 -22.50 14.37
CA HIS A 186 -17.63 -23.03 15.54
C HIS A 186 -17.74 -21.95 16.62
N GLY A 187 -18.88 -21.93 17.32
CA GLY A 187 -19.06 -21.14 18.55
C GLY A 187 -20.01 -19.96 18.41
N LYS A 188 -21.06 -19.98 19.23
CA LYS A 188 -22.14 -18.99 19.34
C LYS A 188 -21.76 -17.69 20.05
N HIS A 189 -20.49 -17.44 20.34
CA HIS A 189 -20.04 -16.22 21.00
C HIS A 189 -18.79 -15.70 20.31
N ARG A 190 -18.96 -14.56 19.62
CA ARG A 190 -17.86 -13.65 19.25
C ARG A 190 -16.86 -13.59 20.40
N LEU A 191 -15.61 -13.95 20.14
CA LEU A 191 -14.43 -13.63 20.95
C LEU A 191 -14.73 -13.74 22.46
N GLU A 192 -14.63 -14.93 23.05
CA GLU A 192 -15.16 -15.32 24.38
C GLU A 192 -14.74 -14.47 25.61
N ASN A 193 -14.20 -13.26 25.46
CA ASN A 193 -13.96 -12.34 26.57
C ASN A 193 -14.22 -10.85 26.33
N HIS A 194 -14.66 -10.35 25.16
CA HIS A 194 -14.60 -8.89 24.91
C HIS A 194 -15.91 -8.24 24.47
N HIS A 195 -16.20 -7.10 25.09
CA HIS A 195 -17.37 -6.27 24.86
C HIS A 195 -17.49 -5.81 23.39
N LEU A 196 -16.40 -5.86 22.62
CA LEU A 196 -16.28 -5.35 21.26
C LEU A 196 -17.09 -6.13 20.24
N GLN A 197 -18.11 -5.45 19.71
CA GLN A 197 -19.07 -5.96 18.74
C GLN A 197 -18.95 -5.29 17.36
N LYS A 198 -18.37 -4.09 17.27
CA LYS A 198 -18.27 -3.36 16.02
C LYS A 198 -17.03 -2.48 15.98
N VAL A 199 -16.38 -2.43 14.83
CA VAL A 199 -15.24 -1.59 14.52
C VAL A 199 -15.51 -0.88 13.20
N ASP A 200 -15.50 0.45 13.20
CA ASP A 200 -15.44 1.25 11.99
C ASP A 200 -14.02 1.78 11.84
N PHE A 201 -13.33 1.36 10.80
CA PHE A 201 -11.95 1.73 10.52
C PHE A 201 -11.91 2.74 9.39
N ILE A 202 -11.50 3.97 9.71
CA ILE A 202 -11.40 5.10 8.78
C ILE A 202 -9.94 5.46 8.62
N TRP A 203 -9.42 5.33 7.40
CA TRP A 203 -8.04 5.71 7.09
C TRP A 203 -7.99 6.81 6.04
N VAL A 204 -7.37 7.93 6.40
CA VAL A 204 -7.14 9.07 5.52
C VAL A 204 -5.67 9.15 5.14
N THR A 205 -5.32 9.05 3.86
CA THR A 205 -3.91 9.17 3.43
C THR A 205 -3.77 9.90 2.10
N ASN A 206 -2.67 10.63 1.94
CA ASN A 206 -2.33 11.30 0.67
C ASN A 206 -1.36 10.49 -0.19
N ASP A 207 -0.82 9.38 0.33
CA ASP A 207 0.14 8.50 -0.33
C ASP A 207 -0.21 7.03 0.00
N ILE A 208 -0.50 6.26 -1.05
CA ILE A 208 -0.83 4.83 -0.99
C ILE A 208 0.44 3.97 -0.93
N LYS A 209 1.51 4.40 -1.62
CA LYS A 209 2.71 3.58 -1.87
C LYS A 209 3.42 3.19 -0.58
N SER A 210 3.41 4.07 0.42
CA SER A 210 4.09 3.84 1.70
C SER A 210 3.49 2.70 2.56
N TRP A 211 2.36 2.11 2.16
CA TRP A 211 1.53 1.26 3.03
C TRP A 211 0.90 0.04 2.35
N GLU A 212 1.44 -0.44 1.23
CA GLU A 212 0.93 -1.63 0.51
C GLU A 212 0.79 -2.87 1.40
N TRP A 213 1.78 -3.10 2.27
CA TRP A 213 1.75 -4.20 3.23
C TRP A 213 0.50 -4.17 4.13
N PHE A 214 -0.01 -2.97 4.44
CA PHE A 214 -1.17 -2.78 5.29
C PHE A 214 -2.47 -2.91 4.51
N LEU A 215 -2.50 -2.50 3.23
CA LEU A 215 -3.62 -2.79 2.34
C LEU A 215 -3.85 -4.30 2.15
N ASN A 216 -2.77 -5.08 2.05
CA ASN A 216 -2.86 -6.54 1.98
C ASN A 216 -3.50 -7.15 3.23
N LEU A 217 -3.16 -6.62 4.42
CA LEU A 217 -3.82 -7.01 5.67
C LEU A 217 -5.32 -6.71 5.62
N LEU A 218 -5.69 -5.49 5.22
CA LEU A 218 -7.10 -5.09 5.13
C LEU A 218 -7.87 -5.99 4.16
N HIS A 219 -7.31 -6.27 2.98
CA HIS A 219 -7.93 -7.15 2.01
C HIS A 219 -8.10 -8.58 2.55
N GLN A 220 -7.07 -9.14 3.19
CA GLN A 220 -7.16 -10.47 3.78
C GLN A 220 -8.24 -10.56 4.85
N PHE A 221 -8.41 -9.50 5.64
CA PHE A 221 -9.50 -9.37 6.60
C PHE A 221 -10.88 -9.35 5.95
N GLU A 222 -11.05 -8.61 4.85
CA GLU A 222 -12.33 -8.56 4.13
C GLU A 222 -12.73 -9.94 3.61
N VAL A 223 -11.79 -10.65 2.98
CA VAL A 223 -12.01 -12.00 2.45
C VAL A 223 -12.38 -12.97 3.56
N GLU A 224 -11.60 -13.04 4.64
CA GLU A 224 -11.87 -13.99 5.74
C GLU A 224 -13.20 -13.69 6.45
N GLN A 225 -13.58 -12.41 6.57
CA GLN A 225 -14.87 -12.03 7.14
C GLN A 225 -16.03 -12.38 6.20
N ASP A 226 -15.90 -12.20 4.89
CA ASP A 226 -16.93 -12.57 3.92
C ASP A 226 -17.15 -14.08 3.87
N GLU A 227 -16.07 -14.88 3.93
CA GLU A 227 -16.15 -16.35 4.06
C GLU A 227 -16.90 -16.79 5.33
N TYR A 228 -16.65 -16.11 6.45
CA TYR A 228 -17.37 -16.35 7.71
C TYR A 228 -18.86 -16.02 7.58
N LEU A 229 -19.20 -14.84 7.04
CA LEU A 229 -20.59 -14.42 6.87
C LEU A 229 -21.37 -15.34 5.91
N ALA A 230 -20.71 -15.88 4.89
CA ALA A 230 -21.31 -16.87 3.99
C ALA A 230 -21.74 -18.15 4.72
N SER A 231 -20.99 -18.55 5.75
CA SER A 231 -21.26 -19.71 6.60
C SER A 231 -22.23 -19.41 7.76
N ASN A 232 -22.38 -18.13 8.12
CA ASN A 232 -23.10 -17.66 9.31
C ASN A 232 -24.08 -16.53 8.95
N ARG A 233 -25.21 -16.86 8.30
CA ARG A 233 -26.15 -15.87 7.71
C ARG A 233 -26.83 -14.90 8.69
N ASP A 234 -26.91 -15.24 9.98
CA ASP A 234 -27.53 -14.39 11.01
C ASP A 234 -26.53 -13.38 11.62
N GLU A 235 -25.24 -13.51 11.32
CA GLU A 235 -24.19 -12.62 11.81
C GLU A 235 -24.04 -11.39 10.92
N ARG A 236 -23.53 -10.31 11.51
CA ARG A 236 -23.26 -9.04 10.81
C ARG A 236 -21.77 -8.75 10.75
N ARG A 237 -21.37 -8.03 9.70
CA ARG A 237 -20.01 -7.49 9.53
C ARG A 237 -19.58 -6.73 10.79
N PHE A 238 -18.50 -7.17 11.41
CA PHE A 238 -17.97 -6.59 12.64
C PHE A 238 -16.90 -5.52 12.38
N LEU A 239 -16.23 -5.57 11.22
CA LEU A 239 -15.24 -4.57 10.80
C LEU A 239 -15.67 -3.93 9.47
N ASP A 240 -15.95 -2.64 9.50
CA ASP A 240 -16.17 -1.81 8.31
C ASP A 240 -14.91 -0.99 8.02
N ILE A 241 -14.48 -0.96 6.76
CA ILE A 241 -13.24 -0.33 6.32
C ILE A 241 -13.60 0.82 5.37
N HIS A 242 -13.15 2.02 5.70
CA HIS A 242 -13.37 3.24 4.92
C HIS A 242 -12.02 3.89 4.59
N LEU A 243 -11.65 3.87 3.32
CA LEU A 243 -10.38 4.43 2.83
C LEU A 243 -10.63 5.77 2.14
N TYR A 244 -9.93 6.80 2.58
CA TYR A 244 -10.02 8.17 2.07
C TYR A 244 -8.66 8.61 1.54
N PHE A 245 -8.56 8.72 0.21
CA PHE A 245 -7.34 9.17 -0.44
C PHE A 245 -7.40 10.67 -0.75
N THR A 246 -6.57 11.45 -0.06
CA THR A 246 -6.53 12.93 -0.18
C THR A 246 -5.42 13.42 -1.10
N GLY A 247 -4.64 12.52 -1.70
CA GLY A 247 -3.68 12.84 -2.76
C GLY A 247 -4.38 13.30 -4.04
N LYS A 248 -3.63 13.92 -4.97
CA LYS A 248 -4.16 14.30 -6.29
C LYS A 248 -4.84 13.09 -6.91
N SER A 249 -6.14 13.21 -7.24
CA SER A 249 -6.96 12.09 -7.70
C SER A 249 -6.30 11.40 -8.90
N GLN A 250 -5.97 10.11 -8.76
CA GLN A 250 -5.67 9.30 -9.94
C GLN A 250 -6.88 9.34 -10.89
N GLY A 251 -6.62 9.44 -12.18
CA GLY A 251 -7.66 9.58 -13.19
C GLY A 251 -8.48 8.30 -13.29
N CYS A 252 -9.78 8.41 -13.05
CA CYS A 252 -10.71 7.29 -13.10
C CYS A 252 -11.83 7.57 -14.10
N PHE A 253 -12.29 6.52 -14.77
CA PHE A 253 -13.58 6.43 -15.43
C PHE A 253 -14.67 6.14 -14.41
N ALA A 254 -15.90 6.59 -14.69
CA ALA A 254 -17.06 6.20 -13.88
C ALA A 254 -17.45 4.74 -14.15
N SER A 255 -18.03 4.09 -13.15
CA SER A 255 -18.51 2.69 -13.21
C SER A 255 -19.38 2.40 -14.43
N ASN A 256 -20.30 3.29 -14.74
CA ASN A 256 -21.26 3.20 -15.83
C ASN A 256 -20.69 3.55 -17.22
N THR A 257 -19.42 3.91 -17.33
CA THR A 257 -18.77 4.18 -18.61
C THR A 257 -18.70 2.89 -19.40
N THR A 258 -18.99 2.91 -20.70
CA THR A 258 -18.99 1.73 -21.56
C THR A 258 -17.81 1.73 -22.51
N VAL A 259 -17.31 0.53 -22.80
CA VAL A 259 -16.27 0.26 -23.79
C VAL A 259 -16.76 -0.81 -24.75
N ARG A 260 -16.35 -0.71 -26.01
CA ARG A 260 -16.67 -1.72 -27.02
C ARG A 260 -15.55 -2.77 -27.09
N LEU A 261 -15.95 -4.03 -27.01
CA LEU A 261 -15.07 -5.18 -27.13
C LEU A 261 -14.86 -5.58 -28.59
N ALA A 262 -13.79 -6.33 -28.86
CA ALA A 262 -13.44 -6.84 -30.19
C ALA A 262 -14.54 -7.70 -30.85
N ASN A 263 -15.40 -8.33 -30.05
CA ASN A 263 -16.55 -9.11 -30.53
C ASN A 263 -17.77 -8.24 -30.89
N GLY A 264 -17.70 -6.93 -30.67
CA GLY A 264 -18.78 -5.97 -30.92
C GLY A 264 -19.65 -5.65 -29.70
N ASP A 265 -19.50 -6.39 -28.60
CA ASP A 265 -20.30 -6.19 -27.39
C ASP A 265 -19.90 -4.90 -26.67
N LEU A 266 -20.87 -4.30 -25.97
CA LEU A 266 -20.64 -3.19 -25.06
C LEU A 266 -20.54 -3.71 -23.63
N LYS A 267 -19.51 -3.27 -22.91
CA LYS A 267 -19.25 -3.66 -21.52
C LYS A 267 -19.02 -2.42 -20.65
N GLN A 268 -19.57 -2.42 -19.44
CA GLN A 268 -19.31 -1.34 -18.48
C GLN A 268 -17.92 -1.48 -17.86
N MET A 269 -17.33 -0.36 -17.43
CA MET A 269 -16.05 -0.37 -16.72
C MET A 269 -16.10 -1.21 -15.45
N SER A 270 -17.27 -1.28 -14.79
CA SER A 270 -17.48 -2.13 -13.62
C SER A 270 -17.32 -3.62 -13.88
N ASP A 271 -17.62 -4.05 -15.10
CA ASP A 271 -17.68 -5.46 -15.47
C ASP A 271 -16.46 -5.87 -16.31
N LEU A 272 -15.61 -4.91 -16.69
CA LEU A 272 -14.43 -5.13 -17.51
C LEU A 272 -13.43 -6.02 -16.78
N HIS A 273 -12.79 -6.94 -17.51
CA HIS A 273 -11.79 -7.85 -16.95
C HIS A 273 -10.44 -7.69 -17.64
N VAL A 274 -9.37 -8.00 -16.91
CA VAL A 274 -8.01 -8.09 -17.48
C VAL A 274 -8.01 -9.15 -18.59
N GLY A 275 -7.43 -8.81 -19.73
CA GLY A 275 -7.41 -9.63 -20.93
C GLY A 275 -8.55 -9.35 -21.93
N ASP A 276 -9.59 -8.61 -21.55
CA ASP A 276 -10.63 -8.18 -22.48
C ASP A 276 -10.00 -7.35 -23.63
N LEU A 277 -10.34 -7.68 -24.87
CA LEU A 277 -9.87 -6.96 -26.05
C LEU A 277 -10.79 -5.77 -26.33
N VAL A 278 -10.29 -4.56 -26.07
CA VAL A 278 -11.03 -3.30 -26.23
C VAL A 278 -10.50 -2.51 -27.42
N PHE A 279 -11.35 -1.66 -28.02
CA PHE A 279 -10.90 -0.76 -29.08
C PHE A 279 -10.08 0.42 -28.51
N VAL A 280 -8.96 0.70 -29.18
CA VAL A 280 -8.01 1.76 -28.84
C VAL A 280 -7.53 2.47 -30.12
N LYS A 281 -7.05 3.70 -29.99
CA LYS A 281 -6.38 4.43 -31.08
C LYS A 281 -4.90 4.09 -31.08
N LYS A 282 -4.37 3.70 -32.24
CA LYS A 282 -2.93 3.60 -32.50
C LYS A 282 -2.61 4.44 -33.72
N GLU A 283 -1.88 5.53 -33.51
CA GLU A 283 -1.60 6.52 -34.55
C GLU A 283 -2.90 6.98 -35.23
N ASN A 284 -3.13 6.64 -36.50
CA ASN A 284 -4.33 7.01 -37.26
C ASN A 284 -5.27 5.82 -37.53
N GLU A 285 -5.13 4.74 -36.77
CA GLU A 285 -5.95 3.55 -36.91
C GLU A 285 -6.60 3.14 -35.59
N ILE A 286 -7.72 2.42 -35.69
CA ILE A 286 -8.40 1.80 -34.57
C ILE A 286 -8.03 0.34 -34.54
N ILE A 287 -7.44 -0.10 -33.44
CA ILE A 287 -7.05 -1.50 -33.25
C ILE A 287 -7.68 -2.04 -31.96
N THR A 288 -7.70 -3.35 -31.83
CA THR A 288 -8.06 -4.01 -30.57
C THR A 288 -6.81 -4.21 -29.72
N SER A 289 -6.89 -3.88 -28.43
CA SER A 289 -5.80 -3.98 -27.47
C SER A 289 -6.28 -4.67 -26.20
N PRO A 290 -5.47 -5.54 -25.57
CA PRO A 290 -5.84 -6.16 -24.31
C PRO A 290 -5.81 -5.15 -23.17
N VAL A 291 -6.79 -5.26 -22.27
CA VAL A 291 -6.73 -4.66 -20.95
C VAL A 291 -5.66 -5.38 -20.14
N LEU A 292 -4.68 -4.63 -19.65
CA LEU A 292 -3.55 -5.16 -18.90
C LEU A 292 -3.80 -5.12 -17.39
N ALA A 293 -4.45 -4.07 -16.89
CA ALA A 293 -4.74 -3.89 -15.47
C ALA A 293 -5.99 -3.03 -15.27
N ILE A 294 -6.66 -3.24 -14.13
CA ILE A 294 -7.83 -2.48 -13.70
C ILE A 294 -7.67 -2.18 -12.21
N PHE A 295 -7.65 -0.90 -11.85
CA PHE A 295 -7.65 -0.45 -10.46
C PHE A 295 -9.03 0.11 -10.11
N ARG A 296 -9.64 -0.49 -9.10
CA ARG A 296 -10.89 -0.01 -8.54
C ARG A 296 -10.61 0.89 -7.36
N HIS A 297 -11.01 2.15 -7.47
CA HIS A 297 -10.90 3.16 -6.42
C HIS A 297 -12.28 3.41 -5.79
N TYR A 298 -12.52 2.81 -4.63
CA TYR A 298 -13.73 3.08 -3.85
C TYR A 298 -13.61 4.40 -3.10
N ARG A 299 -14.63 5.27 -3.19
CA ARG A 299 -14.72 6.51 -2.41
C ARG A 299 -16.18 6.78 -2.04
N SER A 300 -16.42 7.33 -0.85
CA SER A 300 -17.77 7.75 -0.43
C SER A 300 -18.36 8.86 -1.29
N SER A 301 -17.52 9.66 -1.93
CA SER A 301 -17.93 10.61 -2.97
C SER A 301 -16.80 10.83 -3.98
N ILE A 302 -17.12 10.81 -5.27
CA ILE A 302 -16.18 11.07 -6.37
C ILE A 302 -16.63 12.29 -7.17
N HIS A 303 -15.73 13.25 -7.32
CA HIS A 303 -15.89 14.36 -8.25
C HIS A 303 -15.59 13.89 -9.68
N PHE A 304 -16.54 14.13 -10.58
CA PHE A 304 -16.42 13.86 -12.00
C PHE A 304 -16.66 15.13 -12.83
N VAL A 305 -16.13 15.11 -14.04
CA VAL A 305 -16.38 16.04 -15.13
C VAL A 305 -17.10 15.25 -16.22
N ASP A 306 -18.33 15.65 -16.51
CA ASP A 306 -19.19 15.12 -17.56
C ASP A 306 -18.96 15.91 -18.84
N ILE A 307 -18.44 15.25 -19.87
CA ILE A 307 -18.14 15.85 -21.16
C ILE A 307 -19.17 15.39 -22.18
N TYR A 308 -19.95 16.34 -22.69
CA TYR A 308 -20.93 16.13 -23.74
C TYR A 308 -20.37 16.58 -25.08
N THR A 309 -20.52 15.74 -26.08
CA THR A 309 -20.15 16.02 -27.48
C THR A 309 -21.39 16.11 -28.36
N THR A 310 -21.23 16.60 -29.59
CA THR A 310 -22.34 16.76 -30.55
C THR A 310 -23.14 15.48 -30.81
N ASN A 311 -22.52 14.31 -30.63
CA ASN A 311 -23.10 13.02 -30.99
C ASN A 311 -23.36 12.10 -29.77
N SER A 312 -23.06 12.54 -28.55
CA SER A 312 -23.18 11.69 -27.36
C SER A 312 -24.47 11.97 -26.58
N ILE A 313 -25.30 10.94 -26.43
CA ILE A 313 -26.47 10.95 -25.54
C ILE A 313 -26.00 10.78 -24.08
N ILE A 314 -24.95 9.99 -23.87
CA ILE A 314 -24.35 9.71 -22.57
C ILE A 314 -23.00 10.44 -22.51
N PRO A 315 -22.73 11.29 -21.51
CA PRO A 315 -21.45 11.98 -21.42
C PRO A 315 -20.31 11.01 -21.14
N LEU A 316 -19.11 11.34 -21.59
CA LEU A 316 -17.91 10.71 -21.05
C LEU A 316 -17.63 11.32 -19.68
N ARG A 317 -17.74 10.49 -18.64
CA ARG A 317 -17.60 10.89 -17.24
C ARG A 317 -16.24 10.49 -16.70
N LEU A 318 -15.44 11.47 -16.32
CA LEU A 318 -14.06 11.28 -15.89
C LEU A 318 -13.71 12.12 -14.67
N THR A 319 -12.84 11.65 -13.80
CA THR A 319 -12.32 12.51 -12.71
C THR A 319 -11.53 13.69 -13.28
N PRO A 320 -11.45 14.84 -12.58
CA PRO A 320 -10.80 16.07 -13.05
C PRO A 320 -9.39 15.92 -13.65
N LEU A 321 -8.58 15.01 -13.13
CA LEU A 321 -7.19 14.79 -13.57
C LEU A 321 -7.04 13.65 -14.59
N HIS A 322 -8.14 13.11 -15.12
CA HIS A 322 -8.08 12.12 -16.19
C HIS A 322 -7.78 12.81 -17.52
N SER A 323 -6.82 12.29 -18.30
CA SER A 323 -6.40 12.93 -19.55
C SER A 323 -7.20 12.47 -20.77
N LEU A 324 -7.49 13.41 -21.66
CA LEU A 324 -8.24 13.21 -22.90
C LEU A 324 -7.43 13.69 -24.10
N LEU A 325 -7.58 12.99 -25.21
CA LEU A 325 -6.97 13.40 -26.48
C LEU A 325 -7.83 14.47 -27.14
N VAL A 326 -7.26 15.66 -27.33
CA VAL A 326 -7.94 16.82 -27.92
C VAL A 326 -7.13 17.37 -29.09
N LEU A 327 -7.82 17.77 -30.16
CA LEU A 327 -7.23 18.48 -31.29
C LEU A 327 -7.10 19.98 -30.94
N SER A 328 -5.86 20.50 -30.97
CA SER A 328 -5.59 21.92 -30.73
C SER A 328 -6.21 22.80 -31.83
N LYS A 329 -6.88 23.88 -31.43
CA LYS A 329 -7.49 24.86 -32.35
C LYS A 329 -6.47 25.60 -33.22
N HIS A 330 -5.24 25.77 -32.71
CA HIS A 330 -4.23 26.62 -33.35
C HIS A 330 -3.33 25.83 -34.32
N ASP A 331 -2.81 24.68 -33.88
CA ASP A 331 -1.74 23.98 -34.61
C ASP A 331 -2.21 22.68 -35.28
N LYS A 332 -3.49 22.31 -35.13
CA LYS A 332 -4.06 21.02 -35.58
C LYS A 332 -3.28 19.80 -35.09
N HIS A 333 -2.53 19.93 -34.00
CA HIS A 333 -1.82 18.82 -33.37
C HIS A 333 -2.69 18.21 -32.26
N GLU A 334 -2.58 16.89 -32.14
CA GLU A 334 -3.19 16.12 -31.07
C GLU A 334 -2.41 16.35 -29.77
N ARG A 335 -3.12 16.62 -28.68
CA ARG A 335 -2.51 16.76 -27.36
C ARG A 335 -3.42 16.18 -26.28
N TYR A 336 -2.80 15.64 -25.24
CA TYR A 336 -3.52 15.23 -24.04
C TYR A 336 -3.72 16.42 -23.12
N ILE A 337 -4.95 16.64 -22.66
CA ILE A 337 -5.30 17.63 -21.62
C ILE A 337 -6.11 16.97 -20.53
N PHE A 338 -6.08 17.52 -19.31
CA PHE A 338 -6.91 17.02 -18.22
C PHE A 338 -8.38 17.34 -18.44
N ALA A 339 -9.27 16.48 -17.96
CA ALA A 339 -10.71 16.64 -18.07
C ALA A 339 -11.21 17.98 -17.52
N LYS A 340 -10.63 18.46 -16.40
CA LYS A 340 -10.95 19.78 -15.82
C LYS A 340 -10.60 20.97 -16.73
N ASP A 341 -9.66 20.79 -17.66
CA ASP A 341 -9.19 21.83 -18.55
C ASP A 341 -9.92 21.79 -19.91
N VAL A 342 -10.83 20.82 -20.11
CA VAL A 342 -11.68 20.73 -21.30
C VAL A 342 -12.74 21.82 -21.26
N SER A 343 -12.87 22.54 -22.37
CA SER A 343 -13.84 23.63 -22.54
C SER A 343 -14.70 23.43 -23.78
N VAL A 344 -15.88 24.06 -23.78
CA VAL A 344 -16.79 24.06 -24.95
C VAL A 344 -16.05 24.55 -26.20
N GLY A 345 -16.25 23.83 -27.31
CA GLY A 345 -15.57 24.05 -28.58
C GLY A 345 -14.19 23.41 -28.69
N ASN A 346 -13.68 22.71 -27.67
CA ASN A 346 -12.62 21.72 -27.89
C ASN A 346 -13.11 20.58 -28.78
N HIS A 347 -12.21 19.92 -29.50
CA HIS A 347 -12.55 18.79 -30.36
C HIS A 347 -11.88 17.53 -29.82
N VAL A 348 -12.67 16.57 -29.37
CA VAL A 348 -12.21 15.23 -28.96
C VAL A 348 -12.32 14.26 -30.14
N PHE A 349 -11.72 13.08 -30.06
CA PHE A 349 -11.80 12.09 -31.13
C PHE A 349 -12.87 11.03 -30.85
N SER A 350 -13.70 10.75 -31.86
CA SER A 350 -14.66 9.65 -31.80
C SER A 350 -14.02 8.29 -32.00
N SER A 351 -14.81 7.23 -31.81
CA SER A 351 -14.48 5.85 -32.23
C SER A 351 -14.06 5.71 -33.69
N ASP A 352 -14.49 6.62 -34.56
CA ASP A 352 -14.18 6.65 -35.99
C ASP A 352 -13.03 7.62 -36.33
N LEU A 353 -12.29 8.08 -35.31
CA LEU A 353 -11.21 9.07 -35.41
C LEU A 353 -11.64 10.43 -35.98
N ARG A 354 -12.94 10.73 -35.94
CA ARG A 354 -13.46 12.03 -36.38
C ARG A 354 -13.45 13.02 -35.21
N PRO A 355 -13.08 14.29 -35.45
CA PRO A 355 -13.21 15.32 -34.44
C PRO A 355 -14.68 15.55 -34.06
N LEU A 356 -15.00 15.43 -32.78
CA LEU A 356 -16.30 15.75 -32.19
C LEU A 356 -16.16 17.00 -31.33
N ALA A 357 -17.00 18.01 -31.57
CA ALA A 357 -17.00 19.22 -30.76
C ALA A 357 -17.61 18.94 -29.38
N VAL A 358 -16.93 19.40 -28.33
CA VAL A 358 -17.46 19.44 -26.96
C VAL A 358 -18.49 20.55 -26.89
N VAL A 359 -19.74 20.18 -26.57
CA VAL A 359 -20.89 21.11 -26.53
C VAL A 359 -21.22 21.54 -25.11
N ASN A 360 -20.91 20.72 -24.11
CA ASN A 360 -21.15 21.03 -22.71
C ASN A 360 -20.16 20.29 -21.81
N VAL A 361 -19.78 20.92 -20.70
CA VAL A 361 -18.92 20.34 -19.66
C VAL A 361 -19.56 20.65 -18.32
N LYS A 362 -19.82 19.62 -17.51
CA LYS A 362 -20.50 19.76 -16.21
C LYS A 362 -19.72 19.03 -15.13
N GLU A 363 -19.52 19.68 -13.98
CA GLU A 363 -19.01 19.00 -12.80
C GLU A 363 -20.16 18.29 -12.06
N THR A 364 -19.94 17.02 -11.72
CA THR A 364 -20.91 16.16 -11.04
C THR A 364 -20.24 15.46 -9.87
N LEU A 365 -20.83 15.55 -8.69
CA LEU A 365 -20.41 14.80 -7.50
C LEU A 365 -21.32 13.57 -7.36
N ILE A 366 -20.74 12.38 -7.31
CA ILE A 366 -21.48 11.12 -7.14
C ILE A 366 -21.07 10.50 -5.81
N SER A 367 -22.05 10.25 -4.95
CA SER A 367 -21.86 9.51 -3.69
C SER A 367 -21.92 8.00 -3.92
N ASP A 368 -21.15 7.25 -3.14
CA ASP A 368 -21.15 5.78 -3.10
C ASP A 368 -20.85 5.08 -4.45
N ASP A 369 -19.95 5.66 -5.25
CA ASP A 369 -19.53 5.09 -6.54
C ASP A 369 -18.05 4.65 -6.52
N SER A 370 -17.67 3.80 -7.47
CA SER A 370 -16.29 3.35 -7.68
C SER A 370 -15.72 4.01 -8.94
N GLY A 371 -14.51 4.57 -8.82
CA GLY A 371 -13.73 5.00 -9.97
C GLY A 371 -12.89 3.85 -10.52
N TYR A 372 -12.80 3.72 -11.83
CA TYR A 372 -12.03 2.67 -12.50
C TYR A 372 -10.86 3.29 -13.25
N ALA A 373 -9.62 2.96 -12.88
CA ALA A 373 -8.44 3.32 -13.66
C ALA A 373 -7.98 2.08 -14.44
N ILE A 374 -8.00 2.17 -15.77
CA ILE A 374 -7.74 1.04 -16.67
C ILE A 374 -6.43 1.29 -17.38
N LEU A 375 -5.66 0.23 -17.59
CA LEU A 375 -4.47 0.26 -18.41
C LEU A 375 -4.60 -0.70 -19.58
N THR A 376 -4.42 -0.17 -20.79
CA THR A 376 -4.34 -0.94 -22.04
C THR A 376 -2.91 -0.96 -22.57
N PHE A 377 -2.62 -1.84 -23.53
CA PHE A 377 -1.30 -1.89 -24.14
C PHE A 377 -0.92 -0.58 -24.85
N GLU A 378 -1.83 0.07 -25.58
CA GLU A 378 -1.52 1.35 -26.27
C GLU A 378 -1.67 2.59 -25.37
N GLY A 379 -2.00 2.42 -24.08
CA GLY A 379 -2.09 3.52 -23.12
C GLY A 379 -3.27 4.48 -23.37
N ASN A 380 -4.27 4.03 -24.11
CA ASN A 380 -5.52 4.76 -24.37
C ASN A 380 -6.68 3.76 -24.56
N ILE A 381 -7.90 4.25 -24.47
CA ILE A 381 -9.12 3.46 -24.60
C ILE A 381 -10.24 4.29 -25.21
N ILE A 382 -11.12 3.64 -25.97
CA ILE A 382 -12.34 4.27 -26.49
C ILE A 382 -13.48 3.99 -25.51
N ALA A 383 -13.93 5.04 -24.82
CA ALA A 383 -14.91 4.99 -23.76
C ALA A 383 -16.08 5.93 -24.10
N ASN A 384 -17.32 5.42 -24.07
CA ASN A 384 -18.52 6.13 -24.57
C ASN A 384 -18.27 6.77 -25.96
N ASP A 385 -17.67 6.00 -26.87
CA ASP A 385 -17.29 6.41 -28.23
C ASP A 385 -16.29 7.57 -28.33
N ILE A 386 -15.58 7.90 -27.25
CA ILE A 386 -14.57 8.96 -27.21
C ILE A 386 -13.21 8.38 -26.81
N VAL A 387 -12.15 8.81 -27.50
CA VAL A 387 -10.77 8.42 -27.18
C VAL A 387 -10.31 9.12 -25.89
N ALA A 388 -9.98 8.33 -24.88
CA ALA A 388 -9.45 8.77 -23.59
C ALA A 388 -8.09 8.14 -23.31
N SER A 389 -7.24 8.83 -22.55
CA SER A 389 -5.98 8.25 -22.08
C SER A 389 -6.22 7.23 -20.99
N CYS A 390 -5.37 6.20 -20.90
CA CYS A 390 -5.31 5.34 -19.71
C CYS A 390 -4.44 5.97 -18.60
N TYR A 391 -3.90 7.18 -18.82
CA TYR A 391 -2.98 7.86 -17.93
C TYR A 391 -3.59 9.13 -17.36
N ALA A 392 -3.18 9.48 -16.15
CA ALA A 392 -3.76 10.60 -15.41
C ALA A 392 -2.75 11.51 -14.70
N THR A 393 -1.48 11.11 -14.62
CA THR A 393 -0.51 11.74 -13.71
C THR A 393 0.62 12.46 -14.46
N TYR A 394 1.12 11.88 -15.54
CA TYR A 394 2.21 12.41 -16.35
C TYR A 394 1.82 12.44 -17.83
N ASP A 395 2.64 13.10 -18.66
CA ASP A 395 2.42 13.12 -20.10
C ASP A 395 2.42 11.70 -20.69
N HIS A 396 1.70 11.54 -21.80
CA HIS A 396 1.46 10.22 -22.40
C HIS A 396 2.76 9.52 -22.79
N SER A 397 3.76 10.25 -23.30
CA SER A 397 5.05 9.69 -23.73
C SER A 397 5.88 9.19 -22.54
N THR A 398 5.98 9.99 -21.49
CA THR A 398 6.66 9.62 -20.24
C THR A 398 6.00 8.41 -19.60
N MET A 399 4.66 8.40 -19.51
CA MET A 399 3.95 7.24 -18.99
C MET A 399 4.15 6.01 -19.86
N HIS A 400 4.19 6.18 -21.18
CA HIS A 400 4.45 5.07 -22.10
C HIS A 400 5.84 4.47 -21.85
N MET A 401 6.86 5.30 -21.71
CA MET A 401 8.23 4.89 -21.40
C MET A 401 8.31 4.15 -20.07
N ILE A 402 7.70 4.72 -19.04
CA ILE A 402 7.67 4.14 -17.69
C ILE A 402 6.93 2.79 -17.70
N THR A 403 5.88 2.62 -18.50
CA THR A 403 5.12 1.36 -18.58
C THR A 403 5.67 0.34 -19.60
N THR A 404 6.77 0.65 -20.31
CA THR A 404 7.38 -0.20 -21.36
C THR A 404 7.87 -1.56 -20.84
N PRO A 405 8.60 -1.68 -19.72
CA PRO A 405 9.05 -2.98 -19.22
C PRO A 405 7.90 -3.95 -18.90
N MET A 406 6.78 -3.46 -18.37
CA MET A 406 5.57 -4.28 -18.19
C MET A 406 4.99 -4.78 -19.51
N ARG A 407 4.96 -3.96 -20.56
CA ARG A 407 4.49 -4.37 -21.89
C ARG A 407 5.35 -5.47 -22.49
N TRP A 408 6.68 -5.34 -22.37
CA TRP A 408 7.61 -6.36 -22.82
C TRP A 408 7.41 -7.67 -22.07
N TRP A 409 7.22 -7.60 -20.75
CA TRP A 409 6.94 -8.77 -19.94
C TRP A 409 5.62 -9.45 -20.32
N PHE A 410 4.56 -8.67 -20.55
CA PHE A 410 3.28 -9.17 -21.06
C PHE A 410 3.46 -9.87 -22.40
N LEU A 411 4.21 -9.29 -23.36
CA LEU A 411 4.48 -9.91 -24.66
C LEU A 411 5.22 -11.25 -24.53
N ILE A 412 6.24 -11.31 -23.67
CA ILE A 412 7.02 -12.53 -23.42
C ILE A 412 6.11 -13.64 -22.89
N LEU A 413 5.30 -13.35 -21.87
CA LEU A 413 4.41 -14.34 -21.26
C LEU A 413 3.23 -14.71 -22.18
N PHE A 414 2.72 -13.76 -22.96
CA PHE A 414 1.68 -14.01 -23.95
C PHE A 414 2.17 -14.92 -25.09
N GLN A 415 3.39 -14.70 -25.59
CA GLN A 415 4.01 -15.61 -26.57
C GLN A 415 4.25 -16.99 -25.96
N LEU A 416 4.78 -17.08 -24.73
CA LEU A 416 4.96 -18.35 -24.03
C LEU A 416 3.64 -19.12 -23.87
N ARG A 417 2.53 -18.43 -23.58
CA ARG A 417 1.20 -19.03 -23.51
C ARG A 417 0.78 -19.68 -24.82
N GLN A 418 1.08 -19.07 -25.98
CA GLN A 418 0.73 -19.64 -27.30
C GLN A 418 1.49 -20.94 -27.62
N PHE A 419 2.65 -21.18 -27.00
CA PHE A 419 3.43 -22.40 -27.19
C PHE A 419 3.10 -23.53 -26.21
N ILE A 420 2.31 -23.27 -25.16
CA ILE A 420 2.02 -24.25 -24.12
C ILE A 420 0.64 -24.89 -24.34
N ALA A 421 0.64 -26.18 -24.68
CA ALA A 421 -0.56 -26.97 -25.01
C ALA A 421 -1.37 -27.47 -23.79
N PHE A 422 -0.90 -27.25 -22.56
CA PHE A 422 -1.55 -27.75 -21.34
C PHE A 422 -2.26 -26.62 -20.58
N ASP A 423 -3.57 -26.78 -20.35
CA ASP A 423 -4.44 -25.80 -19.66
C ASP A 423 -3.90 -25.34 -18.30
N TYR A 424 -3.26 -26.23 -17.53
CA TYR A 424 -2.70 -25.91 -16.22
C TYR A 424 -1.58 -24.85 -16.29
N LEU A 425 -0.71 -24.95 -17.29
CA LEU A 425 0.37 -23.97 -17.50
C LEU A 425 -0.16 -22.66 -18.10
N GLN A 426 -1.27 -22.69 -18.83
CA GLN A 426 -1.95 -21.47 -19.30
C GLN A 426 -2.58 -20.67 -18.13
N HIS A 427 -3.13 -21.35 -17.13
CA HIS A 427 -3.58 -20.70 -15.90
C HIS A 427 -2.43 -20.13 -15.07
N LEU A 428 -1.32 -20.86 -14.94
CA LEU A 428 -0.13 -20.41 -14.22
C LEU A 428 0.49 -19.16 -14.86
N THR A 429 0.64 -19.15 -16.19
CA THR A 429 1.16 -17.99 -16.94
C THR A 429 0.24 -16.78 -16.81
N SER A 430 -1.08 -16.96 -16.81
CA SER A 430 -2.04 -15.86 -16.61
C SER A 430 -1.92 -15.24 -15.22
N ASN A 431 -1.79 -16.05 -14.17
CA ASN A 431 -1.60 -15.55 -12.81
C ASN A 431 -0.26 -14.82 -12.64
N ILE A 432 0.81 -15.32 -13.27
CA ILE A 432 2.13 -14.67 -13.27
C ILE A 432 2.09 -13.32 -14.01
N ILE A 433 1.37 -13.23 -15.14
CA ILE A 433 1.16 -11.97 -15.86
C ILE A 433 0.49 -10.96 -14.93
N VAL A 434 -0.65 -11.31 -14.33
CA VAL A 434 -1.40 -10.40 -13.44
C VAL A 434 -0.52 -9.98 -12.26
N SER A 435 0.15 -10.93 -11.61
CA SER A 435 1.01 -10.64 -10.44
C SER A 435 2.18 -9.72 -10.76
N PHE A 436 2.82 -9.89 -11.93
CA PHE A 436 3.91 -9.02 -12.35
C PHE A 436 3.41 -7.65 -12.79
N VAL A 437 2.28 -7.59 -13.50
CA VAL A 437 1.65 -6.34 -13.90
C VAL A 437 1.26 -5.51 -12.67
N ASP A 438 0.66 -6.14 -11.68
CA ASP A 438 0.32 -5.50 -10.41
C ASP A 438 1.58 -4.99 -9.69
N PHE A 439 2.61 -5.84 -9.55
CA PHE A 439 3.91 -5.46 -8.97
C PHE A 439 4.58 -4.29 -9.71
N TYR A 440 4.54 -4.29 -11.05
CA TYR A 440 5.18 -3.27 -11.85
C TYR A 440 4.43 -1.94 -11.79
N LEU A 441 3.09 -1.97 -11.80
CA LEU A 441 2.30 -0.75 -11.70
C LEU A 441 2.34 -0.14 -10.30
N GLN A 442 2.45 -0.95 -9.25
CA GLN A 442 2.78 -0.51 -7.89
C GLN A 442 4.10 0.26 -7.82
N SER A 443 5.10 -0.11 -8.64
CA SER A 443 6.38 0.61 -8.69
C SER A 443 6.29 2.00 -9.36
N ILE A 444 5.25 2.23 -10.18
CA ILE A 444 5.09 3.43 -11.03
C ILE A 444 4.09 4.41 -10.42
N TYR A 445 2.91 3.93 -10.06
CA TYR A 445 1.78 4.70 -9.51
C TYR A 445 1.77 4.72 -8.01
#